data_AF-A0A401J943-F1
#
_entry.id   AF-A0A401J943-F1
#
_cell.length_a   1.000
_cell.length_b   1.000
_cell.length_c   1.000
_cell.angle_alpha   90.00
_cell.angle_beta   90.00
_cell.angle_gamma   90.00
#
_symmetry.space_group_name_H-M   'P 1'
#
loop_
_entity.id
_entity.type
_entity.pdbx_description
1 polymer ?
#
loop_
_entity_poly.entity_id
_entity_poly.type
_entity_poly.pdbx_seq_one_letter_code
_entity_poly.pdbx_strand_id
1 'polypeptide(L)'
;MFGYKNHIGIDRTHGLIRTWDASAANAHDGARLPDLISKENTASGVWADTAYRSKKNEAFLARGMFTSNIHQKRLPRRALPERIARANARRSKVRAAVEHVFAGQKHRMA
;
A
#
# COMPACT_ATOMS: atom_id res chain seq x y z
N MET A 1 17.85 14.47 -9.97
CA MET A 1 16.54 14.27 -10.64
C MET A 1 15.47 14.83 -9.73
N PHE A 2 14.77 15.88 -10.13
CA PHE A 2 13.63 16.45 -9.38
C PHE A 2 12.35 15.77 -9.87
N GLY A 3 11.46 15.42 -8.94
CA GLY A 3 10.22 14.75 -9.28
C GLY A 3 9.31 14.63 -8.07
N TYR A 4 8.06 14.26 -8.33
CA TYR A 4 7.05 13.97 -7.33
C TYR A 4 6.64 12.51 -7.42
N LYS A 5 6.08 11.99 -6.34
CA LYS A 5 5.41 10.70 -6.31
C LYS A 5 4.04 10.84 -5.69
N ASN A 6 3.12 10.07 -6.23
CA ASN A 6 1.74 10.04 -5.79
C ASN A 6 1.52 8.82 -4.89
N HIS A 7 0.74 9.02 -3.84
CA HIS A 7 0.31 8.00 -2.89
C HIS A 7 -1.22 7.96 -2.95
N ILE A 8 -1.82 6.79 -3.13
CA ILE A 8 -3.26 6.65 -3.34
C ILE A 8 -3.79 5.53 -2.45
N GLY A 9 -4.88 5.80 -1.74
CA GLY A 9 -5.73 4.79 -1.11
C GLY A 9 -7.02 4.62 -1.90
N ILE A 10 -7.32 3.38 -2.28
CA ILE A 10 -8.54 3.02 -3.00
C ILE A 10 -9.40 2.08 -2.16
N ASP A 11 -10.72 2.09 -2.40
CA ASP A 11 -11.55 0.99 -1.92
C ASP A 11 -11.44 -0.25 -2.83
N ARG A 12 -11.45 -1.44 -2.23
CA ARG A 12 -11.21 -2.70 -2.93
C ARG A 12 -12.36 -3.11 -3.85
N THR A 13 -13.59 -2.72 -3.51
CA THR A 13 -14.81 -3.23 -4.15
C THR A 13 -15.08 -2.51 -5.46
N HIS A 14 -14.92 -1.19 -5.47
CA HIS A 14 -15.28 -0.33 -6.60
C HIS A 14 -14.07 0.38 -7.22
N GLY A 15 -12.90 0.35 -6.56
CA GLY A 15 -11.69 0.99 -7.06
C GLY A 15 -11.71 2.52 -6.99
N LEU A 16 -12.61 3.12 -6.20
CA LEU A 16 -12.67 4.56 -6.06
C LEU A 16 -11.49 5.05 -5.19
N ILE A 17 -10.89 6.16 -5.61
CA ILE A 17 -9.89 6.87 -4.81
C ILE A 17 -10.59 7.47 -3.60
N ARG A 18 -10.17 7.08 -2.40
CA ARG A 18 -10.70 7.58 -1.12
C ARG A 18 -9.77 8.61 -0.48
N THR A 19 -8.47 8.42 -0.67
CA THR A 19 -7.42 9.27 -0.11
C THR A 19 -6.28 9.35 -1.12
N TRP A 20 -5.58 10.46 -1.11
CA TRP A 20 -4.38 10.64 -1.91
C TRP A 20 -3.44 11.65 -1.23
N ASP A 21 -2.15 11.52 -1.50
CA ASP A 21 -1.11 12.46 -1.09
C ASP A 21 -0.01 12.51 -2.15
N ALA A 22 0.68 13.64 -2.27
CA ALA A 22 1.81 13.79 -3.17
C ALA A 22 3.04 14.26 -2.39
N SER A 23 4.17 13.60 -2.60
CA SER A 23 5.42 13.94 -1.93
C SER A 23 6.56 14.12 -2.91
N ALA A 24 7.62 14.80 -2.48
CA ALA A 24 8.86 14.87 -3.24
C ALA A 24 9.42 13.46 -3.46
N ALA A 25 10.03 13.20 -4.62
CA ALA A 25 10.48 11.87 -5.02
C ALA A 25 11.44 11.19 -4.01
N ASN A 26 12.19 11.99 -3.23
CA ASN A 26 13.12 11.51 -2.20
C ASN A 26 12.47 11.24 -0.83
N ALA A 27 11.19 11.58 -0.63
CA ALA A 27 10.51 11.35 0.65
C ALA A 27 10.39 9.85 0.96
N HIS A 28 10.24 9.46 2.22
CA HIS A 28 10.11 8.04 2.58
C HIS A 28 8.65 7.58 2.51
N ASP A 29 8.31 6.71 1.55
CA ASP A 29 6.93 6.26 1.27
C ASP A 29 6.23 5.68 2.49
N GLY A 30 6.96 4.86 3.26
CA GLY A 30 6.39 4.18 4.42
C GLY A 30 5.88 5.13 5.51
N ALA A 31 6.27 6.41 5.53
CA ALA A 31 5.77 7.36 6.51
C ALA A 31 4.32 7.81 6.24
N ARG A 32 3.84 7.64 5.00
CA ARG A 32 2.55 8.18 4.52
C ARG A 32 1.36 7.25 4.74
N LEU A 33 1.56 6.04 5.25
CA LEU A 33 0.45 5.09 5.44
C LEU A 33 -0.73 5.68 6.22
N PRO A 34 -0.53 6.39 7.35
CA PRO A 34 -1.66 6.95 8.10
C PRO A 34 -2.51 7.94 7.31
N ASP A 35 -1.89 8.68 6.40
CA ASP A 35 -2.56 9.68 5.55
C ASP A 35 -3.42 9.02 4.46
N LEU A 36 -3.14 7.75 4.14
CA LEU A 36 -3.84 6.98 3.12
C LEU A 36 -4.99 6.13 3.68
N ILE A 37 -5.05 5.90 4.99
CA ILE A 37 -6.08 5.05 5.59
C ILE A 37 -7.23 5.92 6.11
N SER A 38 -8.37 5.85 5.43
CA SER A 38 -9.61 6.47 5.91
C SER A 38 -10.38 5.51 6.83
N LYS A 39 -10.82 6.03 7.98
CA LYS A 39 -11.73 5.33 8.91
C LYS A 39 -13.19 5.30 8.45
N GLU A 40 -13.52 6.09 7.43
CA GLU A 40 -14.85 6.08 6.80
C GLU A 40 -15.03 4.85 5.88
N ASN A 41 -13.92 4.18 5.55
CA ASN A 41 -13.98 2.90 4.85
C ASN A 41 -14.39 1.79 5.83
N THR A 42 -15.52 1.14 5.53
CA THR A 42 -16.09 0.10 6.40
C THR A 42 -15.26 -1.19 6.45
N ALA A 43 -14.37 -1.41 5.48
CA ALA A 43 -13.46 -2.55 5.48
C ALA A 43 -12.22 -2.27 6.35
N SER A 44 -11.89 -3.21 7.23
CA SER A 44 -10.70 -3.11 8.11
C SER A 44 -9.41 -3.66 7.46
N GLY A 45 -9.50 -4.34 6.32
CA GLY A 45 -8.33 -4.92 5.65
C GLY A 45 -7.49 -3.88 4.92
N VAL A 46 -6.17 -3.87 5.16
CA VAL A 46 -5.22 -2.96 4.51
C VAL A 46 -4.19 -3.73 3.69
N TRP A 47 -4.24 -3.60 2.37
CA TRP A 47 -3.28 -4.22 1.44
C TRP A 47 -2.31 -3.15 0.92
N ALA A 48 -1.02 -3.31 1.19
CA ALA A 48 0.01 -2.36 0.77
C ALA A 48 1.34 -3.06 0.45
N ASP A 49 2.23 -2.32 -0.22
CA ASP A 49 3.60 -2.76 -0.49
C ASP A 49 4.44 -2.91 0.78
N THR A 50 5.49 -3.73 0.70
CA THR A 50 6.45 -3.95 1.78
C THR A 50 7.11 -2.67 2.28
N ALA A 51 7.24 -1.63 1.44
CA ALA A 51 7.74 -0.31 1.87
C ALA A 51 6.90 0.32 3.00
N TYR A 52 5.61 -0.03 3.09
CA TYR A 52 4.71 0.41 4.15
C TYR A 52 4.80 -0.47 5.41
N ARG A 53 5.60 -1.54 5.43
CA ARG A 53 5.69 -2.48 6.56
C ARG A 53 6.72 -2.07 7.62
N SER A 54 6.48 -0.94 8.27
CA SER A 54 7.27 -0.49 9.41
C SER A 54 6.64 -0.90 10.74
N LYS A 55 7.42 -1.01 11.82
CA LYS A 55 6.89 -1.26 13.18
C LYS A 55 5.86 -0.19 13.58
N LYS A 56 6.13 1.07 13.22
CA LYS A 56 5.23 2.21 13.47
C LYS A 56 3.89 2.04 12.77
N ASN A 57 3.91 1.59 11.51
CA ASN A 57 2.70 1.37 10.73
C ASN A 57 1.90 0.17 11.22
N GLU A 58 2.56 -0.95 11.55
CA GLU A 58 1.88 -2.10 12.13
C GLU A 58 1.21 -1.74 13.47
N ALA A 59 1.87 -0.93 14.30
CA ALA A 59 1.27 -0.42 15.54
C ALA A 59 0.11 0.56 15.29
N PHE A 60 0.21 1.41 14.26
CA PHE A 60 -0.89 2.28 13.84
C PHE A 60 -2.11 1.47 13.39
N LEU A 61 -1.92 0.45 12.55
CA LEU A 61 -2.98 -0.43 12.08
C LEU A 61 -3.64 -1.16 13.25
N ALA A 62 -2.84 -1.73 14.16
CA ALA A 62 -3.35 -2.42 15.33
C ALA A 62 -4.20 -1.50 16.23
N ARG A 63 -3.74 -0.28 16.52
CA ARG A 63 -4.52 0.71 17.30
C ARG A 63 -5.80 1.13 16.59
N GLY A 64 -5.81 1.14 15.27
CA GLY A 64 -6.99 1.45 14.45
C GLY A 64 -7.92 0.28 14.19
N MET A 65 -7.68 -0.89 14.79
CA MET A 65 -8.43 -2.14 14.53
C MET A 65 -8.40 -2.58 13.05
N PHE A 66 -7.33 -2.23 12.33
CA PHE A 66 -7.11 -2.64 10.95
C PHE A 66 -6.37 -3.97 10.87
N THR A 67 -6.74 -4.79 9.89
CA THR A 67 -6.05 -6.05 9.57
C THR A 67 -4.96 -5.81 8.54
N SER A 68 -3.70 -5.96 8.97
CA SER A 68 -2.52 -5.79 8.12
C SER A 68 -2.37 -6.94 7.11
N ASN A 69 -2.57 -6.61 5.83
CA ASN A 69 -2.26 -7.44 4.68
C ASN A 69 -1.06 -6.92 3.89
N ILE A 70 -0.17 -6.19 4.55
CA ILE A 70 1.04 -5.63 3.94
C ILE A 70 2.03 -6.75 3.58
N HIS A 71 2.63 -6.66 2.39
CA HIS A 71 3.63 -7.62 1.90
C HIS A 71 4.80 -7.79 2.88
N GLN A 72 5.30 -9.01 3.01
CA GLN A 72 6.48 -9.28 3.84
C GLN A 72 7.75 -9.38 2.98
N LYS A 73 8.86 -8.77 3.44
CA LYS A 73 10.18 -8.93 2.80
C LYS A 73 10.86 -10.21 3.22
N ARG A 74 11.76 -10.69 2.35
CA ARG A 74 12.78 -11.68 2.73
C ARG A 74 13.76 -11.08 3.74
N LEU A 75 14.36 -11.94 4.56
CA LEU A 75 15.50 -11.54 5.38
C LEU A 75 16.75 -11.36 4.50
N PRO A 76 17.70 -10.50 4.87
CA PRO A 76 18.96 -10.35 4.14
C PRO A 76 19.65 -11.70 3.96
N ARG A 77 20.17 -11.97 2.75
CA ARG A 77 20.89 -13.20 2.40
C ARG A 77 20.09 -14.50 2.59
N ARG A 78 18.76 -14.43 2.68
CA ARG A 78 17.88 -15.61 2.77
C ARG A 78 16.82 -15.58 1.67
N ALA A 79 16.47 -16.75 1.17
CA ALA A 79 15.32 -16.90 0.28
C ALA A 79 14.02 -16.53 1.02
N LEU A 80 13.02 -16.04 0.27
CA LEU A 80 11.70 -15.81 0.84
C LEU A 80 11.05 -17.18 1.10
N PRO A 81 10.61 -17.50 2.33
CA PRO A 81 9.95 -18.78 2.58
C PRO A 81 8.72 -18.93 1.69
N GLU A 82 8.50 -20.12 1.11
CA GLU A 82 7.42 -20.34 0.15
C GLU A 82 6.05 -19.96 0.69
N ARG A 83 5.79 -20.23 1.98
CA ARG A 83 4.53 -19.85 2.63
C ARG A 83 4.28 -18.34 2.55
N ILE A 84 5.33 -17.55 2.69
CA ILE A 84 5.28 -16.09 2.61
C ILE A 84 5.14 -15.65 1.16
N ALA A 85 5.85 -16.30 0.23
CA ALA A 85 5.70 -16.05 -1.20
C ALA A 85 4.25 -16.30 -1.66
N ARG A 86 3.64 -17.42 -1.27
CA ARG A 86 2.22 -17.74 -1.55
C ARG A 86 1.26 -16.71 -0.95
N ALA A 87 1.49 -16.29 0.30
CA ALA A 87 0.68 -15.26 0.93
C ALA A 87 0.82 -13.90 0.22
N ASN A 88 2.05 -13.51 -0.11
CA ASN A 88 2.36 -12.30 -0.87
C ASN A 88 1.68 -12.33 -2.25
N ALA A 89 1.69 -13.48 -2.96
CA ALA A 89 1.01 -13.62 -4.25
C ALA A 89 -0.51 -13.42 -4.14
N ARG A 90 -1.15 -13.96 -3.09
CA ARG A 90 -2.58 -13.71 -2.82
C ARG A 90 -2.86 -12.24 -2.55
N ARG A 91 -1.99 -11.57 -1.76
CA ARG A 91 -2.08 -10.12 -1.48
C ARG A 91 -1.88 -9.28 -2.75
N SER A 92 -0.97 -9.68 -3.63
CA SER A 92 -0.72 -8.99 -4.90
C SER A 92 -1.95 -8.96 -5.80
N LYS A 93 -2.75 -10.04 -5.85
CA LYS A 93 -4.01 -10.06 -6.63
C LYS A 93 -4.98 -8.97 -6.19
N VAL A 94 -5.09 -8.73 -4.89
CA VAL A 94 -5.93 -7.65 -4.35
C VAL A 94 -5.32 -6.29 -4.65
N ARG A 95 -4.00 -6.16 -4.44
CA ARG A 95 -3.29 -4.89 -4.61
C ARG A 95 -3.26 -4.42 -6.07
N ALA A 96 -3.32 -5.32 -7.04
CA ALA A 96 -3.31 -4.99 -8.47
C ALA A 96 -4.41 -3.99 -8.89
N ALA A 97 -5.51 -3.90 -8.13
CA ALA A 97 -6.55 -2.90 -8.37
C ALA A 97 -6.02 -1.46 -8.31
N VAL A 98 -5.03 -1.16 -7.47
CA VAL A 98 -4.43 0.20 -7.40
C VAL A 98 -3.63 0.53 -8.65
N GLU A 99 -3.03 -0.48 -9.28
CA GLU A 99 -2.23 -0.30 -10.50
C GLU A 99 -3.10 0.12 -11.68
N HIS A 100 -4.37 -0.33 -11.74
CA HIS A 100 -5.33 0.14 -12.74
C HIS A 100 -5.61 1.64 -12.61
N VAL A 101 -5.72 2.14 -11.37
CA VAL A 101 -5.90 3.57 -11.11
C VAL A 101 -4.68 4.36 -11.56
N PHE A 102 -3.47 3.90 -11.24
CA PHE A 102 -2.23 4.53 -11.73
C PHE A 102 -2.11 4.48 -13.25
N ALA A 103 -2.49 3.38 -13.91
CA ALA A 103 -2.50 3.28 -15.36
C ALA A 103 -3.47 4.32 -15.98
N GLY A 104 -4.66 4.46 -15.41
CA GLY A 104 -5.63 5.49 -15.83
C GLY A 104 -5.12 6.92 -15.65
N GLN A 105 -4.43 7.21 -14.54
CA GLN A 105 -3.80 8.52 -14.33
C GLN A 105 -2.71 8.80 -15.37
N LYS A 106 -1.81 7.84 -15.60
CA LYS A 106 -0.72 7.98 -16.57
C LYS A 106 -1.25 8.21 -17.99
N HIS A 107 -2.29 7.48 -18.40
CA HIS A 107 -2.87 7.63 -19.73
C HIS A 107 -3.45 9.02 -19.99
N ARG A 108 -4.00 9.69 -18.96
CA ARG A 108 -4.60 11.04 -19.06
C ARG A 108 -3.60 12.18 -18.90
N MET A 109 -2.42 11.89 -18.37
CA MET A 109 -1.33 12.85 -18.15
C MET A 109 -0.26 12.77 -19.25
N ALA A 110 -0.38 11.80 -20.15
CA ALA A 110 0.51 11.61 -21.30
C ALA A 110 0.12 12.52 -22.47
#